data_AF-A0A0P7VU12-F1
#
_entry.id   AF-A0A0P7VU12-F1
#
_cell.length_a   1.000
_cell.length_b   1.000
_cell.length_c   1.000
_cell.angle_alpha   90.00
_cell.angle_beta   90.00
_cell.angle_gamma   90.00
#
_symmetry.space_group_name_H-M   'P 1'
#
loop_
_entity.id
_entity.type
_entity.pdbx_description
1 polymer ?
#
loop_
_entity_poly.entity_id
_entity_poly.type
_entity_poly.pdbx_seq_one_letter_code
_entity_poly.pdbx_strand_id
1 'polypeptide(L)'
;MTTHDYKRHGTTTLFAALDVKSGKVIGDCMPRHRAKEFLKFLRNIDKAVPGKRDVHLVLDNHATHKTPEVRAWLGKHPRFKLHFTPTSASWLNLVERFFAEITSKRIRRGSFTSVGDLEAAIYDYLAQHNEQPKPFKWSKTAEDILARERRALNAVDQIRGNR
;
A
#
# COMPACT_ATOMS: atom_id res chain seq x y z
N MET A 1 -7.23 -35.53 16.25
CA MET A 1 -7.33 -34.16 15.69
C MET A 1 -5.92 -33.60 15.64
N THR A 2 -5.26 -33.75 14.49
CA THR A 2 -3.82 -33.49 14.35
C THR A 2 -3.58 -31.99 14.25
N THR A 3 -3.00 -31.41 15.30
CA THR A 3 -2.44 -30.06 15.29
C THR A 3 -1.37 -30.02 14.21
N HIS A 4 -1.66 -29.31 13.12
CA HIS A 4 -0.68 -29.04 12.08
C HIS A 4 0.37 -28.10 12.66
N ASP A 5 1.59 -28.60 12.88
CA ASP A 5 2.73 -27.78 13.27
C ASP A 5 3.05 -26.79 12.14
N TYR A 6 2.74 -25.52 12.38
CA TYR A 6 3.05 -24.44 11.45
C TYR A 6 4.54 -24.09 11.52
N LYS A 7 5.34 -24.59 10.59
CA LYS A 7 6.75 -24.21 10.43
C LYS A 7 6.86 -22.94 9.58
N ARG A 8 7.47 -21.87 10.11
CA ARG A 8 7.76 -20.65 9.33
C ARG A 8 9.01 -20.86 8.47
N HIS A 9 8.87 -20.74 7.16
CA HIS A 9 9.95 -20.91 6.18
C HIS A 9 10.65 -19.60 5.79
N GLY A 10 10.45 -18.51 6.54
CA GLY A 10 10.98 -17.17 6.29
C GLY A 10 9.89 -16.12 6.10
N THR A 11 10.27 -14.89 5.73
CA THR A 11 9.35 -13.78 5.45
C THR A 11 9.80 -13.00 4.22
N THR A 12 8.84 -12.42 3.51
CA THR A 12 9.04 -11.45 2.42
C THR A 12 8.21 -10.20 2.69
N THR A 13 8.53 -9.09 2.05
CA THR A 13 7.76 -7.84 2.10
C THR A 13 7.17 -7.57 0.73
N LEU A 14 5.85 -7.50 0.64
CA LEU A 14 5.16 -7.04 -0.57
C LEU A 14 5.05 -5.51 -0.55
N PHE A 15 5.71 -4.85 -1.49
CA PHE A 15 5.37 -3.48 -1.85
C PHE A 15 4.24 -3.51 -2.88
N ALA A 16 3.21 -2.69 -2.70
CA ALA A 16 2.11 -2.60 -3.66
C ALA A 16 1.63 -1.16 -3.84
N ALA A 17 1.12 -0.87 -5.04
CA ALA A 17 0.46 0.38 -5.39
C ALA A 17 -0.81 0.05 -6.16
N LEU A 18 -1.95 0.54 -5.66
CA LEU A 18 -3.26 0.37 -6.27
C LEU A 18 -3.63 1.61 -7.08
N ASP A 19 -3.90 1.44 -8.37
CA ASP A 19 -4.48 2.48 -9.21
C ASP A 19 -5.97 2.59 -8.89
N VAL A 20 -6.37 3.71 -8.30
CA VAL A 20 -7.75 3.97 -7.86
C VAL A 20 -8.75 3.90 -9.03
N LYS A 21 -8.35 4.37 -10.22
CA LYS A 21 -9.24 4.47 -11.38
C LYS A 21 -9.45 3.13 -12.05
N SER A 22 -8.39 2.37 -12.25
CA SER A 22 -8.48 1.07 -12.94
C SER A 22 -8.71 -0.11 -11.99
N GLY A 23 -8.37 0.03 -10.72
CA GLY A 23 -8.34 -1.07 -9.74
C GLY A 23 -7.13 -1.99 -9.87
N LYS A 24 -6.23 -1.74 -10.82
CA LYS A 24 -5.01 -2.54 -11.02
C LYS A 24 -4.03 -2.32 -9.88
N VAL A 25 -3.27 -3.36 -9.56
CA VAL A 25 -2.24 -3.34 -8.52
C VAL A 25 -0.88 -3.67 -9.13
N ILE A 26 0.08 -2.78 -8.94
CA ILE A 26 1.50 -3.06 -9.18
C ILE A 26 2.07 -3.58 -7.87
N GLY A 27 2.71 -4.74 -7.87
CA GLY A 27 3.32 -5.32 -6.67
C GLY A 27 4.71 -5.89 -6.95
N ASP A 28 5.60 -5.83 -5.95
CA ASP A 28 6.93 -6.44 -5.99
C ASP A 28 7.30 -6.96 -4.59
N CYS A 29 7.67 -8.24 -4.50
CA CYS A 29 8.14 -8.86 -3.28
C CYS A 29 9.64 -8.60 -3.10
N MET A 30 10.04 -8.15 -1.92
CA MET A 30 11.42 -7.89 -1.58
C MET A 30 11.75 -8.40 -0.18
N PRO A 31 13.00 -8.84 0.09
CA PRO A 31 13.35 -9.43 1.39
C PRO A 31 13.29 -8.45 2.58
N ARG A 32 13.25 -7.13 2.33
CA ARG A 32 13.33 -6.10 3.37
C ARG A 32 12.44 -4.89 3.04
N HIS A 33 12.05 -4.15 4.08
CA HIS A 33 11.27 -2.92 3.96
C HIS A 33 12.11 -1.67 4.32
N ARG A 34 12.97 -1.21 3.40
CA ARG A 34 13.83 -0.02 3.62
C ARG A 34 13.75 0.97 2.46
N ALA A 35 14.40 2.12 2.62
CA ALA A 35 14.45 3.17 1.60
C ALA A 35 14.97 2.67 0.23
N LYS A 36 15.98 1.78 0.22
CA LYS A 36 16.51 1.19 -1.02
C LYS A 36 15.44 0.39 -1.78
N GLU A 37 14.70 -0.44 -1.07
CA GLU A 37 13.61 -1.25 -1.63
C GLU A 37 12.44 -0.36 -2.08
N PHE A 38 12.08 0.65 -1.28
CA PHE A 38 11.07 1.64 -1.66
C PHE A 38 11.46 2.40 -2.95
N LEU A 39 12.71 2.86 -3.07
CA LEU A 39 13.21 3.49 -4.30
C LEU A 39 13.20 2.54 -5.50
N LYS A 40 13.48 1.25 -5.30
CA LYS A 40 13.33 0.24 -6.35
C LYS A 40 11.88 0.14 -6.79
N PHE A 41 10.94 0.14 -5.84
CA PHE A 41 9.52 0.10 -6.14
C PHE A 41 9.03 1.36 -6.87
N LEU A 42 9.49 2.56 -6.50
CA LEU A 42 9.19 3.80 -7.23
C LEU A 42 9.64 3.72 -8.70
N ARG A 43 10.81 3.15 -8.97
CA ARG A 43 11.28 2.91 -10.35
C ARG A 43 10.41 1.90 -11.11
N ASN A 44 9.86 0.90 -10.44
CA ASN A 44 8.92 -0.03 -11.08
C ASN A 44 7.61 0.68 -11.46
N ILE A 45 7.08 1.52 -10.57
CA ILE A 45 5.92 2.37 -10.87
C ILE A 45 6.22 3.31 -12.05
N ASP A 46 7.39 3.94 -12.04
CA ASP A 46 7.80 4.87 -13.11
C ASP A 46 7.79 4.21 -14.50
N LYS A 47 8.25 2.95 -14.59
CA LYS A 47 8.23 2.15 -15.81
C LYS A 47 6.81 1.73 -16.23
N ALA A 48 5.94 1.46 -15.26
CA ALA A 48 4.57 0.98 -15.52
C ALA A 48 3.60 2.11 -15.90
N VAL A 49 3.85 3.34 -15.44
CA VAL A 49 2.98 4.49 -15.70
C VAL A 49 3.46 5.26 -16.93
N PRO A 50 2.58 5.61 -17.90
CA PRO A 50 2.95 6.38 -19.08
C PRO A 50 3.71 7.67 -18.74
N GLY A 51 4.84 7.90 -19.41
CA GLY A 51 5.83 8.91 -19.01
C GLY A 51 5.37 10.38 -19.00
N LYS A 52 4.25 10.69 -19.66
CA LYS A 52 3.68 12.05 -19.72
C LYS A 52 2.72 12.38 -18.56
N ARG A 53 2.49 11.44 -17.63
CA ARG A 53 1.55 11.62 -16.53
C ARG A 53 2.27 11.91 -15.22
N ASP A 54 1.70 12.84 -14.45
CA ASP A 54 2.04 12.97 -13.04
C ASP A 54 1.59 11.71 -12.28
N VAL A 55 2.40 11.32 -11.30
CA VAL A 55 2.20 10.16 -10.44
C VAL A 55 1.92 10.65 -9.03
N HIS A 56 0.65 10.61 -8.64
CA HIS A 56 0.22 10.96 -7.29
C HIS A 56 0.17 9.70 -6.43
N LEU A 57 1.06 9.60 -5.45
CA LEU A 57 1.11 8.50 -4.50
C LEU A 57 0.50 8.93 -3.17
N VAL A 58 -0.56 8.26 -2.74
CA VAL A 58 -1.11 8.40 -1.38
C VAL A 58 -0.50 7.30 -0.52
N LEU A 59 0.22 7.68 0.53
CA LEU A 59 1.02 6.79 1.36
C LEU A 59 0.71 7.01 2.85
N ASP A 60 0.99 6.00 3.67
CA ASP A 60 1.04 6.18 5.11
C ASP A 60 2.27 7.01 5.54
N ASN A 61 2.37 7.32 6.84
CA ASN A 61 3.45 8.16 7.37
C ASN A 61 4.76 7.41 7.65
N HIS A 62 4.99 6.22 7.08
CA HIS A 62 6.16 5.41 7.40
C HIS A 62 7.49 6.16 7.11
N ALA A 63 8.43 6.07 8.06
CA ALA A 63 9.65 6.88 8.05
C ALA A 63 10.54 6.67 6.82
N THR A 64 10.48 5.47 6.21
CA THR A 64 11.23 5.13 4.99
C THR A 64 10.92 6.08 3.82
N HIS A 65 9.70 6.60 3.73
CA HIS A 65 9.28 7.53 2.68
C HIS A 65 9.89 8.93 2.81
N LYS A 66 10.48 9.26 3.97
CA LYS A 66 10.98 10.60 4.31
C LYS A 66 12.50 10.66 4.45
N THR A 67 13.19 9.57 4.09
CA THR A 67 14.65 9.48 4.15
C THR A 67 15.32 10.48 3.18
N PRO A 68 16.54 10.97 3.49
CA PRO A 68 17.28 11.88 2.61
C PRO A 68 17.42 11.37 1.18
N GLU A 69 17.67 10.06 1.00
CA GLU A 69 17.83 9.42 -0.31
C GLU A 69 16.53 9.45 -1.12
N VAL A 70 15.39 9.23 -0.45
CA VAL A 70 14.08 9.33 -1.10
C VAL A 70 13.79 10.77 -1.50
N ARG A 71 14.05 11.75 -0.63
CA ARG A 71 13.90 13.17 -0.97
C ARG A 71 14.78 13.58 -2.14
N ALA A 72 16.04 13.15 -2.16
CA ALA A 72 16.96 13.43 -3.25
C ALA A 72 16.50 12.80 -4.59
N TRP A 73 15.95 11.58 -4.54
CA TRP A 73 15.38 10.95 -5.73
C TRP A 73 14.16 11.71 -6.23
N LEU A 74 13.24 12.12 -5.35
CA LEU A 74 12.06 12.90 -5.72
C LEU A 74 12.41 14.25 -6.33
N GLY A 75 13.47 14.92 -5.85
CA GLY A 75 13.99 16.14 -6.46
C GLY A 75 14.42 15.97 -7.92
N LYS A 76 14.84 14.76 -8.32
CA LYS A 76 15.18 14.42 -9.71
C LYS A 76 13.99 13.91 -10.53
N HIS A 77 12.85 13.61 -9.90
CA HIS A 77 11.67 13.02 -10.54
C HIS A 77 10.41 13.86 -10.22
N PRO A 78 10.31 15.09 -10.75
CA PRO A 78 9.28 16.06 -10.34
C PRO A 78 7.84 15.62 -10.65
N ARG A 79 7.64 14.63 -11.53
CA ARG A 79 6.33 14.02 -11.82
C ARG A 79 5.77 13.21 -10.64
N PHE A 80 6.60 12.79 -9.68
CA PHE A 80 6.14 12.07 -8.50
C PHE A 80 5.70 13.07 -7.42
N LYS A 81 4.43 13.00 -7.03
CA LYS A 81 3.83 13.80 -5.96
C LYS A 81 3.39 12.86 -4.83
N LEU A 82 4.05 12.95 -3.68
CA LEU A 82 3.69 12.15 -2.51
C LEU A 82 2.69 12.92 -1.64
N HIS A 83 1.62 12.24 -1.27
CA HIS A 83 0.58 12.71 -0.36
C HIS A 83 0.53 11.76 0.82
N PHE A 84 0.69 12.28 2.03
CA PHE A 84 0.68 11.46 3.23
C PHE A 84 -0.70 11.53 3.88
N THR A 85 -1.25 10.37 4.24
CA THR A 85 -2.54 10.33 4.95
C THR A 85 -2.43 11.07 6.29
N PRO A 86 -3.42 11.88 6.67
CA PRO A 86 -3.47 12.47 8.01
C PRO A 86 -3.41 11.42 9.13
N THR A 87 -3.00 11.85 10.31
CA THR A 87 -3.01 10.99 11.51
C THR A 87 -4.41 10.44 11.73
N SER A 88 -4.52 9.14 12.02
CA SER A 88 -5.80 8.43 12.21
C SER A 88 -6.68 8.30 10.95
N ALA A 89 -6.15 8.62 9.76
CA ALA A 89 -6.85 8.48 8.48
C ALA A 89 -6.32 7.33 7.60
N SER A 90 -5.90 6.21 8.19
CA SER A 90 -5.38 5.03 7.44
C SER A 90 -6.39 4.46 6.45
N TRP A 91 -7.68 4.68 6.66
CA TRP A 91 -8.75 4.30 5.74
C TRP A 91 -8.63 4.96 4.35
N LEU A 92 -7.88 6.07 4.21
CA LEU A 92 -7.54 6.69 2.92
C LEU A 92 -6.46 5.90 2.16
N ASN A 93 -5.67 5.08 2.85
CA ASN A 93 -4.64 4.25 2.25
C ASN A 93 -5.26 2.99 1.63
N LEU A 94 -5.82 3.14 0.42
CA LEU A 94 -6.63 2.09 -0.23
C LEU A 94 -5.88 0.77 -0.46
N VAL A 95 -4.56 0.80 -0.63
CA VAL A 95 -3.76 -0.43 -0.80
C VAL A 95 -3.79 -1.32 0.45
N GLU A 96 -4.04 -0.76 1.64
CA GLU A 96 -4.22 -1.57 2.87
C GLU A 96 -5.42 -2.50 2.77
N ARG A 97 -6.49 -2.09 2.08
CA ARG A 97 -7.65 -2.97 1.83
C ARG A 97 -7.26 -4.14 0.95
N PHE A 98 -6.44 -3.89 -0.06
CA PHE A 98 -5.90 -4.95 -0.91
C PHE A 98 -5.00 -5.90 -0.10
N PHE A 99 -4.14 -5.39 0.78
CA PHE A 99 -3.32 -6.22 1.67
C PHE A 99 -4.17 -7.10 2.59
N ALA A 100 -5.25 -6.57 3.17
CA ALA A 100 -6.18 -7.36 3.97
C ALA A 100 -6.85 -8.46 3.13
N GLU A 101 -7.21 -8.17 1.88
CA GLU A 101 -7.86 -9.12 0.97
C GLU A 101 -6.93 -10.28 0.58
N ILE A 102 -5.73 -10.00 0.06
CA ILE A 102 -4.76 -11.06 -0.30
C ILE A 102 -4.35 -11.88 0.93
N THR A 103 -4.21 -11.23 2.08
CA THR A 103 -3.92 -11.93 3.35
C THR A 103 -5.00 -12.94 3.69
N SER A 104 -6.27 -12.54 3.61
CA SER A 104 -7.41 -13.39 3.95
C SER A 104 -7.66 -14.49 2.91
N LYS A 105 -7.57 -14.17 1.62
CA LYS A 105 -7.96 -15.07 0.54
C LYS A 105 -6.85 -16.02 0.09
N ARG A 106 -5.59 -15.59 0.14
CA ARG A 106 -4.45 -16.34 -0.39
C ARG A 106 -3.47 -16.77 0.69
N ILE A 107 -3.00 -15.82 1.52
CA ILE A 107 -1.88 -16.10 2.44
C ILE A 107 -2.32 -16.99 3.61
N ARG A 108 -3.41 -16.65 4.31
CA ARG A 108 -3.88 -17.42 5.48
C ARG A 108 -4.48 -18.78 5.14
N ARG A 109 -4.86 -18.99 3.88
CA ARG A 109 -5.46 -20.24 3.40
C ARG A 109 -4.45 -21.16 2.71
N GLY A 110 -3.25 -20.66 2.42
CA GLY A 110 -2.18 -21.43 1.79
C GLY A 110 -1.24 -22.07 2.81
N SER A 111 -0.57 -23.13 2.40
CA SER A 111 0.61 -23.67 3.07
C SER A 111 1.79 -23.55 2.12
N PHE A 112 2.87 -22.92 2.58
CA PHE A 112 4.03 -22.59 1.75
C PHE A 112 5.27 -23.24 2.34
N THR A 113 6.05 -23.95 1.52
CA THR A 113 7.24 -24.68 1.97
C THR A 113 8.53 -23.89 1.82
N SER A 114 8.46 -22.74 1.14
CA SER A 114 9.56 -21.79 0.96
C SER A 114 9.05 -20.34 0.83
N VAL A 115 9.95 -19.36 0.97
CA VAL A 115 9.64 -17.96 0.63
C VAL A 115 9.33 -17.82 -0.86
N GLY A 116 9.99 -18.59 -1.73
CA GLY A 116 9.73 -18.60 -3.17
C GLY A 116 8.30 -19.04 -3.50
N ASP A 117 7.78 -20.05 -2.80
CA ASP A 117 6.39 -20.51 -2.98
C ASP A 117 5.39 -19.42 -2.58
N LEU A 118 5.67 -18.73 -1.47
CA LEU A 118 4.85 -17.62 -0.99
C LEU A 118 4.86 -16.46 -2.00
N GLU A 119 6.03 -16.08 -2.50
CA GLU A 119 6.16 -15.02 -3.51
C GLU A 119 5.45 -15.39 -4.81
N ALA A 120 5.64 -16.62 -5.31
CA ALA A 120 4.94 -17.12 -6.48
C ALA A 120 3.42 -17.06 -6.30
N ALA A 121 2.92 -17.46 -5.12
CA ALA A 121 1.50 -17.40 -4.80
C ALA A 121 0.96 -15.97 -4.70
N ILE A 122 1.78 -15.00 -4.28
CA ILE A 122 1.43 -13.58 -4.27
C ILE A 122 1.38 -13.03 -5.69
N TYR A 123 2.38 -13.34 -6.53
CA TYR A 123 2.41 -12.90 -7.92
C TYR A 123 1.26 -13.47 -8.76
N ASP A 124 0.93 -14.75 -8.57
CA ASP A 124 -0.23 -15.40 -9.17
C ASP A 124 -1.53 -14.68 -8.78
N TYR A 125 -1.69 -14.34 -7.49
CA TYR A 125 -2.85 -13.58 -7.02
C TYR A 125 -2.92 -12.18 -7.62
N LEU A 126 -1.78 -11.48 -7.74
CA LEU A 126 -1.70 -10.17 -8.39
C LEU A 126 -2.09 -10.25 -9.87
N ALA A 127 -1.63 -11.28 -10.58
CA ALA A 127 -1.98 -11.50 -11.99
C ALA A 127 -3.49 -11.72 -12.15
N GLN A 128 -4.06 -12.65 -11.39
CA GLN A 128 -5.51 -12.95 -11.40
C GLN A 128 -6.35 -11.73 -11.03
N HIS A 129 -5.94 -10.96 -10.01
CA HIS A 129 -6.63 -9.70 -9.65
C HIS A 129 -6.61 -8.70 -10.82
N ASN A 130 -5.48 -8.57 -11.51
CA ASN A 130 -5.29 -7.62 -12.59
C ASN A 130 -5.94 -8.03 -13.92
N GLU A 131 -6.35 -9.29 -14.09
CA GLU A 131 -7.18 -9.74 -15.22
C GLU A 131 -8.59 -9.13 -15.16
N GLN A 132 -9.15 -9.03 -13.95
CA GLN A 132 -10.48 -8.44 -13.72
C GLN A 132 -10.43 -7.45 -12.55
N PRO A 133 -9.70 -6.32 -12.71
CA PRO A 133 -9.49 -5.39 -11.63
C PRO A 133 -10.81 -4.72 -11.29
N LYS A 134 -11.04 -4.51 -9.99
CA LYS A 134 -12.23 -3.83 -9.49
C LYS A 134 -11.88 -2.40 -9.13
N PRO A 135 -12.30 -1.39 -9.92
CA PRO A 135 -12.06 0.00 -9.61
C PRO A 135 -12.59 0.36 -8.23
N PHE A 136 -11.87 1.22 -7.54
CA PHE A 136 -12.36 1.75 -6.28
C PHE A 136 -13.40 2.83 -6.57
N LYS A 137 -14.63 2.63 -6.06
CA LYS A 137 -15.70 3.62 -6.15
C LYS A 137 -15.86 4.35 -4.82
N TRP A 138 -15.49 5.63 -4.81
CA TRP A 138 -15.83 6.53 -3.71
C TRP A 138 -17.34 6.81 -3.75
N SER A 139 -18.04 6.48 -2.67
CA SER A 139 -19.49 6.73 -2.55
C SER A 139 -19.82 8.03 -1.82
N LYS A 140 -18.80 8.69 -1.23
CA LYS A 140 -18.91 9.95 -0.51
C LYS A 140 -18.11 11.01 -1.25
N THR A 141 -18.62 12.23 -1.26
CA THR A 141 -17.94 13.37 -1.87
C THR A 141 -16.69 13.74 -1.07
N ALA A 142 -15.77 14.49 -1.68
CA ALA A 142 -14.59 14.99 -0.98
C ALA A 142 -15.00 15.90 0.19
N GLU A 143 -16.04 16.72 -0.02
CA GLU A 143 -16.63 17.60 0.98
C GLU A 143 -17.17 16.82 2.19
N ASP A 144 -17.91 15.73 1.95
CA ASP A 144 -18.42 14.85 3.02
C ASP A 144 -17.28 14.24 3.85
N ILE A 145 -16.22 13.80 3.16
CA ILE A 145 -15.04 13.21 3.77
C ILE A 145 -14.33 14.23 4.67
N LEU A 146 -14.05 15.42 4.13
CA LEU A 146 -13.35 16.49 4.84
C LEU A 146 -14.17 17.01 6.03
N ALA A 147 -15.49 17.15 5.88
CA ALA A 147 -16.38 17.55 6.96
C ALA A 147 -16.41 16.51 8.10
N ARG A 148 -16.38 15.21 7.77
CA ARG A 148 -16.28 14.15 8.79
C ARG A 148 -14.94 14.16 9.50
N GLU A 149 -13.85 14.31 8.76
CA GLU A 149 -12.50 14.37 9.33
C GLU A 149 -12.33 15.56 10.27
N ARG A 150 -12.79 16.75 9.87
CA ARG A 150 -12.77 17.94 10.72
C ARG A 150 -13.56 17.76 12.01
N ARG A 151 -14.73 17.10 11.96
CA ARG A 151 -15.48 16.74 13.17
C ARG A 151 -14.71 15.79 14.09
N ALA A 152 -14.04 14.79 13.51
CA ALA A 152 -13.24 13.84 14.29
C ALA A 152 -12.03 14.50 14.97
N LEU A 153 -11.32 15.38 14.25
CA LEU A 153 -10.20 16.16 14.81
C LEU A 153 -10.68 17.06 15.96
N ASN A 154 -11.77 17.81 15.76
CA ASN A 154 -12.34 18.66 16.81
C ASN A 154 -12.70 17.85 18.08
N ALA A 155 -13.26 16.65 17.92
CA ALA A 155 -13.60 15.79 19.05
C ALA A 155 -12.34 15.30 19.81
N VAL A 156 -11.27 14.95 19.08
CA VAL A 156 -9.98 14.58 19.68
C VAL A 156 -9.35 15.76 20.43
N ASP A 157 -9.40 16.97 19.88
CA ASP A 157 -8.86 18.16 20.51
C ASP A 157 -9.62 18.53 21.78
N GLN A 158 -10.95 18.38 21.82
CA GLN A 158 -11.75 18.55 23.04
C GLN A 158 -11.35 17.55 24.14
N ILE A 159 -11.07 16.29 23.78
CA ILE A 159 -10.60 15.28 24.75
C ILE A 159 -9.20 15.61 25.28
N ARG A 160 -8.33 16.18 24.43
CA ARG A 160 -6.95 16.55 24.80
C ARG A 160 -6.87 17.85 25.61
N GLY A 161 -7.75 18.81 25.36
CA GLY A 161 -7.83 20.08 26.07
C GLY A 161 -8.50 20.01 27.45
N ASN A 162 -9.20 18.91 27.75
CA ASN A 162 -9.80 18.63 29.06
C ASN A 162 -8.85 17.85 30.01
N ARG A 163 -7.53 17.88 29.78
CA ARG A 163 -6.51 17.32 30.68
C ARG A 163 -5.65 18.40 31.30
#